data_AF-A0A7C8FGM0-F1
#
_entry.id   AF-A0A7C8FGM0-F1
#
_cell.length_a   1.000
_cell.length_b   1.000
_cell.length_c   1.000
_cell.angle_alpha   90.00
_cell.angle_beta   90.00
_cell.angle_gamma   90.00
#
_symmetry.space_group_name_H-M   'P 1'
#
loop_
_entity.id
_entity.type
_entity.pdbx_description
1 polymer ?
#
loop_
_entity_poly.entity_id
_entity_poly.type
_entity_poly.pdbx_seq_one_letter_code
_entity_poly.pdbx_strand_id
1 'polypeptide(L)'
;MQNLDLRPELLAIVRQILATHLPDAEVLAYGSRVTGTAHDGSDLDLAARNPHNPQLPVQNLAEVRDAFSESNLPILVDILDWSQVPDSFRQEIERVGVVAFPFSSG
;
A
#
# COMPACT_ATOMS: atom_id res chain seq x y z
N MET A 1 0.64 -7.38 17.08
CA MET A 1 0.28 -7.56 15.66
C MET A 1 0.02 -6.16 15.12
N GLN A 2 0.90 -5.67 14.25
CA GLN A 2 0.71 -4.36 13.62
C GLN A 2 -0.55 -4.47 12.76
N ASN A 3 -1.59 -3.71 13.09
CA ASN A 3 -2.93 -3.86 12.54
C ASN A 3 -3.18 -2.70 11.58
N LEU A 4 -3.49 -2.99 10.32
CA LEU A 4 -3.92 -1.96 9.37
C LEU A 4 -5.37 -1.57 9.72
N ASP A 5 -5.57 -0.32 10.13
CA ASP A 5 -6.89 0.22 10.48
C ASP A 5 -7.68 0.51 9.20
N LEU A 6 -8.25 -0.55 8.63
CA LEU A 6 -9.10 -0.53 7.46
C LEU A 6 -10.19 -1.59 7.58
N ARG A 7 -11.44 -1.19 7.29
CA ARG A 7 -12.57 -2.13 7.33
C ARG A 7 -12.32 -3.32 6.39
N PRO A 8 -12.68 -4.56 6.78
CA PRO A 8 -12.40 -5.75 5.98
C PRO A 8 -12.93 -5.67 4.53
N GLU A 9 -14.09 -5.07 4.34
CA GLU A 9 -14.73 -4.84 3.03
C GLU A 9 -13.84 -3.99 2.11
N LEU A 10 -13.29 -2.89 2.65
CA LEU A 10 -12.42 -1.98 1.90
C LEU A 10 -11.07 -2.63 1.63
N LEU A 11 -10.55 -3.35 2.64
CA LEU A 11 -9.32 -4.11 2.50
C LEU A 11 -9.45 -5.11 1.34
N ALA A 12 -10.57 -5.83 1.22
CA ALA A 12 -10.84 -6.76 0.12
C ALA A 12 -10.74 -6.09 -1.26
N ILE A 13 -11.29 -4.87 -1.42
CA ILE A 13 -11.18 -4.10 -2.66
C ILE A 13 -9.71 -3.77 -2.95
N VAL A 14 -8.98 -3.28 -1.94
CA VAL A 14 -7.54 -2.99 -2.07
C VAL A 14 -6.77 -4.24 -2.47
N ARG A 15 -7.05 -5.39 -1.84
CA ARG A 15 -6.39 -6.66 -2.19
C ARG A 15 -6.63 -7.03 -3.64
N GLN A 16 -7.87 -6.89 -4.10
CA GLN A 16 -8.25 -7.28 -5.45
C GLN A 16 -7.51 -6.43 -6.49
N ILE A 17 -7.46 -5.11 -6.29
CA ILE A 17 -6.76 -4.20 -7.18
C ILE A 17 -5.26 -4.51 -7.21
N LEU A 18 -4.62 -4.64 -6.05
CA LEU A 18 -3.19 -4.96 -5.97
C LEU A 18 -2.87 -6.32 -6.61
N ALA A 19 -3.68 -7.35 -6.37
CA ALA A 19 -3.48 -8.67 -6.96
C ALA A 19 -3.67 -8.68 -8.49
N THR A 20 -4.59 -7.86 -9.01
CA THR A 20 -4.85 -7.76 -10.45
C THR A 20 -3.73 -7.01 -11.19
N HIS A 21 -3.22 -5.92 -10.62
CA HIS A 21 -2.30 -5.04 -11.34
C HIS A 21 -0.83 -5.19 -10.94
N LEU A 22 -0.56 -5.61 -9.70
CA LEU A 22 0.79 -5.75 -9.11
C LEU A 22 1.05 -7.16 -8.53
N PRO A 23 0.79 -8.26 -9.26
CA PRO A 23 0.89 -9.61 -8.71
C PRO A 23 2.29 -9.98 -8.18
N ASP A 24 3.34 -9.37 -8.74
CA ASP A 24 4.74 -9.66 -8.41
C ASP A 24 5.38 -8.61 -7.50
N ALA A 25 4.63 -7.59 -7.05
CA ALA A 25 5.15 -6.55 -6.16
C ALA A 25 4.92 -6.92 -4.68
N GLU A 26 5.76 -6.36 -3.81
CA GLU A 26 5.44 -6.26 -2.39
C GLU A 26 4.96 -4.83 -2.10
N VAL A 27 3.84 -4.70 -1.38
CA VAL A 27 3.24 -3.42 -1.02
C VAL A 27 3.22 -3.28 0.49
N LEU A 28 3.79 -2.19 0.99
CA LEU A 28 3.76 -1.81 2.40
C LEU A 28 2.68 -0.75 2.60
N ALA A 29 1.82 -0.93 3.59
CA ALA A 29 1.01 0.17 4.11
C ALA A 29 1.79 0.92 5.19
N TYR A 30 1.66 2.23 5.23
CA TYR A 30 2.25 3.08 6.27
C TYR A 30 1.29 4.21 6.66
N GLY A 31 1.79 5.20 7.40
CA GLY A 31 1.00 6.38 7.74
C GLY A 31 -0.03 6.13 8.83
N SER A 32 -1.04 7.01 8.86
CA SER A 32 -1.97 7.15 9.99
C SER A 32 -2.75 5.86 10.32
N ARG A 33 -3.11 5.08 9.29
CA ARG A 33 -3.84 3.81 9.40
C ARG A 33 -2.99 2.66 9.95
N VAL A 34 -1.68 2.83 10.02
CA VAL A 34 -0.76 1.86 10.61
C VAL A 34 -0.31 2.30 12.00
N THR A 35 -0.09 3.60 12.19
CA THR A 35 0.35 4.18 13.47
C THR A 35 -0.78 4.37 14.48
N GLY A 36 -2.04 4.14 14.10
CA GLY A 36 -3.21 4.23 14.98
C GLY A 36 -3.70 5.66 15.20
N THR A 37 -3.34 6.59 14.32
CA THR A 37 -3.78 7.99 14.37
C THR A 37 -4.80 8.34 13.28
N ALA A 38 -5.28 7.35 12.53
CA ALA A 38 -6.28 7.53 11.49
C ALA A 38 -7.67 7.85 12.06
N HIS A 39 -8.46 8.54 11.25
CA HIS A 39 -9.90 8.72 11.40
C HIS A 39 -10.61 8.16 10.16
N ASP A 40 -11.95 8.11 10.17
CA ASP A 40 -12.74 7.46 9.11
C ASP A 40 -12.38 7.94 7.70
N GLY A 41 -12.22 9.24 7.52
CA GLY A 41 -11.84 9.87 6.25
C GLY A 41 -10.34 9.97 5.94
N SER A 42 -9.44 9.38 6.75
CA SER A 42 -8.01 9.40 6.45
C SER A 42 -7.72 8.62 5.16
N ASP A 43 -6.70 9.02 4.44
CA ASP A 43 -6.16 8.28 3.31
C ASP A 43 -5.56 6.93 3.73
N LEU A 44 -5.32 6.08 2.73
CA LEU A 44 -4.51 4.88 2.85
C LEU A 44 -3.20 5.10 2.08
N ASP A 45 -2.09 5.15 2.80
CA ASP A 45 -0.76 5.30 2.22
C ASP A 45 -0.14 3.92 1.94
N LEU A 46 0.26 3.71 0.69
CA LEU A 46 0.91 2.49 0.21
C LEU A 46 2.26 2.80 -0.44
N ALA A 47 3.22 1.90 -0.30
CA ALA A 47 4.47 1.94 -1.05
C ALA A 47 4.72 0.57 -1.69
N ALA A 48 4.81 0.55 -3.02
CA ALA A 48 5.06 -0.66 -3.79
C ALA A 48 6.56 -0.79 -4.09
N ARG A 49 7.13 -1.95 -3.81
CA ARG A 49 8.53 -2.28 -4.10
C ARG A 49 8.65 -3.60 -4.84
N ASN A 50 9.67 -3.68 -5.70
CA ASN A 50 10.05 -4.95 -6.30
C ASN A 50 10.73 -5.82 -5.22
N PRO A 51 10.21 -7.01 -4.90
CA PRO A 51 10.71 -7.84 -3.82
C PRO A 51 12.12 -8.41 -4.09
N HIS A 52 12.54 -8.49 -5.36
CA HIS A 52 13.86 -8.98 -5.74
C HIS A 52 14.91 -7.86 -5.79
N ASN A 53 14.51 -6.64 -6.14
CA ASN A 53 15.40 -5.48 -6.15
C ASN A 53 14.62 -4.19 -5.89
N PRO A 54 14.60 -3.67 -4.65
CA PRO A 54 13.85 -2.46 -4.28
C PRO A 54 14.28 -1.18 -5.01
N GLN A 55 15.43 -1.18 -5.69
CA GLN A 55 15.86 -0.04 -6.50
C GLN A 55 15.22 -0.01 -7.89
N LEU A 56 14.57 -1.09 -8.32
CA LEU A 56 13.84 -1.13 -9.58
C LEU A 56 12.42 -0.61 -9.39
N PRO A 57 11.91 0.19 -10.35
CA PRO A 57 10.55 0.68 -10.29
C PRO A 57 9.55 -0.47 -10.40
N VAL A 58 8.42 -0.31 -9.71
CA VAL A 58 7.27 -1.20 -9.88
C VAL A 58 6.49 -0.75 -11.12
N GLN A 59 6.26 -1.69 -12.04
CA GLN A 59 5.48 -1.44 -13.25
C GLN A 59 3.98 -1.32 -12.91
N ASN A 60 3.19 -0.75 -13.81
CA ASN A 60 1.73 -0.62 -13.71
C ASN A 60 1.20 0.26 -12.56
N LEU A 61 2.04 1.09 -11.93
CA LEU A 61 1.61 1.98 -10.84
C LEU A 61 0.59 3.04 -11.29
N ALA A 62 0.56 3.41 -12.58
CA ALA A 62 -0.44 4.33 -13.10
C ALA A 62 -1.82 3.66 -13.13
N GLU A 63 -1.89 2.44 -13.68
CA GLU A 63 -3.09 1.63 -13.79
C GLU A 63 -3.67 1.28 -12.41
N VAL A 64 -2.81 1.08 -11.41
CA VAL A 64 -3.23 0.87 -10.02
C VAL A 64 -3.89 2.14 -9.44
N ARG A 65 -3.30 3.31 -9.69
CA ARG A 65 -3.87 4.59 -9.23
C ARG A 65 -5.23 4.85 -9.88
N ASP A 66 -5.34 4.58 -11.18
CA ASP A 66 -6.60 4.69 -11.91
C ASP A 66 -7.65 3.72 -11.34
N ALA A 67 -7.27 2.45 -11.14
CA ALA A 67 -8.16 1.45 -10.55
C ALA A 67 -8.63 1.82 -9.13
N PHE A 68 -7.76 2.41 -8.30
CA PHE A 68 -8.17 2.94 -7.00
C PHE A 68 -9.14 4.11 -7.14
N SER A 69 -8.87 5.05 -8.03
CA SER A 69 -9.75 6.21 -8.27
C SER A 69 -11.12 5.83 -8.82
N GLU A 70 -11.21 4.74 -9.59
CA GLU A 70 -12.46 4.22 -10.16
C GLU A 70 -13.20 3.26 -9.21
N SER A 71 -12.58 2.90 -8.08
CA SER A 71 -13.16 1.97 -7.12
C SER A 71 -14.24 2.60 -6.22
N ASN A 72 -14.98 1.75 -5.51
CA ASN A 72 -15.97 2.18 -4.51
C ASN A 72 -15.36 2.50 -3.14
N LEU A 73 -14.04 2.73 -3.05
CA LEU A 73 -13.39 3.12 -1.80
C LEU A 73 -13.84 4.53 -1.40
N PRO A 74 -14.36 4.75 -0.18
CA PRO A 74 -14.80 6.08 0.27
C PRO A 74 -13.63 6.95 0.76
N ILE A 75 -12.39 6.50 0.57
CA ILE A 75 -11.16 7.14 1.02
C ILE A 75 -10.17 7.18 -0.14
N LEU A 76 -9.26 8.15 -0.10
CA LEU A 76 -8.15 8.19 -1.04
C LEU A 76 -7.14 7.07 -0.73
N VAL A 77 -6.57 6.50 -1.78
CA VAL A 77 -5.45 5.57 -1.68
C VAL A 77 -4.29 6.17 -2.45
N ASP A 78 -3.23 6.54 -1.75
CA ASP A 78 -1.97 6.94 -2.38
C ASP A 78 -1.03 5.73 -2.46
N ILE A 79 -0.34 5.60 -3.58
CA ILE A 79 0.63 4.53 -3.78
C ILE A 79 1.90 5.11 -4.38
N LEU A 80 3.02 4.92 -3.67
CA LEU A 80 4.33 5.38 -4.07
C LEU A 80 5.15 4.24 -4.71
N ASP A 81 6.01 4.63 -5.66
CA ASP A 81 7.07 3.77 -6.17
C ASP A 81 8.26 3.81 -5.20
N TRP A 82 8.53 2.71 -4.51
CA TRP A 82 9.61 2.60 -3.53
C TRP A 82 10.98 3.00 -4.07
N SER A 83 11.24 2.75 -5.36
CA SER A 83 12.52 3.08 -5.99
C SER A 83 12.78 4.59 -6.01
N GLN A 84 11.72 5.40 -6.01
CA GLN A 84 11.75 6.86 -6.07
C GLN A 84 11.63 7.52 -4.68
N VAL A 85 11.34 6.75 -3.64
CA VAL A 85 11.26 7.25 -2.26
C VAL A 85 12.67 7.51 -1.72
N PRO A 86 12.95 8.70 -1.14
CA PRO A 86 14.23 8.99 -0.51
C PRO A 86 14.58 8.01 0.62
N ASP A 87 15.87 7.69 0.79
CA ASP A 87 16.34 6.70 1.78
C ASP A 87 15.86 6.97 3.21
N SER A 88 15.90 8.22 3.65
CA SER A 88 15.43 8.59 4.98
C SER A 88 13.95 8.28 5.19
N PHE A 89 13.14 8.42 4.13
CA PHE A 89 11.72 8.12 4.20
C PHE A 89 11.46 6.61 4.09
N ARG A 90 12.23 5.89 3.26
CA ARG A 90 12.20 4.42 3.21
C ARG A 90 12.44 3.81 4.58
N GLN A 91 13.44 4.29 5.32
CA GLN A 91 13.75 3.82 6.67
C GLN A 91 12.59 4.00 7.64
N GLU A 92 11.86 5.12 7.55
CA GLU A 92 10.68 5.34 8.39
C GLU A 92 9.55 4.38 8.01
N ILE A 93 9.30 4.18 6.71
CA ILE A 93 8.29 3.22 6.24
C ILE A 93 8.66 1.78 6.65
N GLU A 94 9.93 1.38 6.59
CA GLU A 94 10.35 0.05 7.07
C GLU A 94 10.18 -0.12 8.59
N ARG A 95 10.33 0.97 9.36
CA ARG A 95 10.22 0.96 10.81
C ARG A 95 8.79 0.76 11.30
N VAL A 96 7.82 1.42 10.64
CA VAL A 96 6.42 1.43 11.09
C VAL A 96 5.47 0.66 10.18
N GLY A 97 5.82 0.50 8.91
CA GLY A 97 4.95 -0.04 7.89
C GLY A 97 4.66 -1.53 8.07
N VAL A 98 3.57 -1.96 7.45
CA VAL A 98 3.11 -3.36 7.46
C VAL A 98 2.95 -3.86 6.05
N VAL A 99 3.25 -5.15 5.82
CA VAL A 99 3.03 -5.78 4.52
C VAL A 99 1.52 -5.85 4.26
N ALA A 100 1.10 -5.09 3.24
CA ALA A 100 -0.26 -5.06 2.74
C ALA A 100 -0.41 -5.90 1.46
N PHE A 101 0.64 -6.35 0.78
CA PHE A 101 0.55 -7.34 -0.30
C PHE A 101 1.95 -7.91 -0.59
N PRO A 102 2.11 -9.20 -0.96
CA PRO A 102 1.10 -10.25 -0.89
C PRO A 102 0.69 -10.53 0.56
N PHE A 103 -0.57 -10.89 0.78
CA PHE A 103 -1.05 -11.18 2.12
C PHE A 103 -0.61 -12.60 2.53
N SER A 104 0.19 -12.69 3.58
CA SER A 104 0.43 -13.97 4.26
C SER A 104 -0.87 -14.41 4.92
N SER A 105 -1.44 -15.54 4.49
CA SER A 105 -2.56 -16.20 5.15
C SER A 105 -2.14 -16.61 6.57
N GLY A 106 -2.37 -15.74 7.54
CA GLY A 106 -2.27 -16.03 8.97
C GLY A 106 -3.60 -16.52 9.52
#